data_AF-A0A2I0EPH2-F1
#
_entry.id   AF-A0A2I0EPH2-F1
#
_cell.length_a   1.000
_cell.length_b   1.000
_cell.length_c   1.000
_cell.angle_alpha   90.00
_cell.angle_beta   90.00
_cell.angle_gamma   90.00
#
_symmetry.space_group_name_H-M   'P 1'
#
loop_
_entity.id
_entity.type
_entity.pdbx_description
1 polymer ?
#
loop_
_entity_poly.entity_id
_entity_poly.type
_entity_poly.pdbx_seq_one_letter_code
_entity_poly.pdbx_strand_id
1 'polypeptide(L)'
;MSSVLKTDERGAKDINVQQFEGSQRVELYEQLKQREHNWWQARQQLTLLKERQMFWFGDNSFMMWLLWQLVSYVVVAMVLMLLSKLSNISLPLWQYMGLFAVQTLIFIVMLGFKGRMATHLQNKINQVDVLREEALNEMTILAADTLYNDVHAKAPISLQQIFEYYDGEFHLASLHRLLQKEVDAGRLMLGQQQVEAEILPLELADEELKEMASEMVYKSVL
;
A
#
# COMPACT_ATOMS: atom_id res chain seq x y z
N MET A 1 2.13 -74.76 -18.11
CA MET A 1 0.90 -73.94 -18.22
C MET A 1 0.97 -72.90 -17.10
N SER A 2 1.37 -71.67 -17.42
CA SER A 2 1.58 -70.59 -16.45
C SER A 2 0.26 -69.92 -16.08
N SER A 3 0.03 -69.81 -14.77
CA SER A 3 -0.98 -68.97 -14.16
C SER A 3 -0.61 -67.50 -14.42
N VAL A 4 -1.44 -66.79 -15.18
CA VAL A 4 -1.34 -65.33 -15.34
C VAL A 4 -2.00 -64.69 -14.12
N LEU A 5 -1.15 -64.18 -13.23
CA LEU A 5 -1.50 -63.37 -12.06
C LEU A 5 -2.06 -62.02 -12.53
N LYS A 6 -3.23 -61.69 -12.00
CA LYS A 6 -3.98 -60.45 -12.16
C LYS A 6 -3.69 -59.58 -10.95
N THR A 7 -2.84 -58.56 -11.12
CA THR A 7 -2.52 -57.43 -10.21
C THR A 7 -1.52 -56.59 -11.00
N ASP A 8 -1.57 -55.28 -11.17
CA ASP A 8 -2.09 -54.18 -10.36
C ASP A 8 -2.07 -52.94 -11.29
N GLU A 9 -3.22 -52.38 -11.68
CA GLU A 9 -3.29 -51.12 -12.46
C GLU A 9 -3.93 -49.97 -11.64
N ARG A 10 -3.97 -50.10 -10.31
CA ARG A 10 -4.53 -49.07 -9.42
C ARG A 10 -3.51 -48.10 -8.83
N GLY A 11 -2.21 -48.25 -9.10
CA GLY A 11 -1.17 -47.41 -8.47
C GLY A 11 -0.72 -46.17 -9.25
N ALA A 12 -0.97 -46.08 -10.55
CA ALA A 12 -0.33 -45.04 -11.39
C ALA A 12 -1.15 -43.76 -11.57
N LYS A 13 -2.47 -43.80 -11.35
CA LYS A 13 -3.34 -42.65 -11.61
C LYS A 13 -3.41 -41.69 -10.41
N ASP A 14 -3.30 -42.21 -9.19
CA ASP A 14 -3.43 -41.40 -7.97
C ASP A 14 -2.14 -40.65 -7.60
N ILE A 15 -0.97 -41.21 -7.92
CA ILE A 15 0.33 -40.57 -7.67
C ILE A 15 0.50 -39.32 -8.54
N ASN A 16 0.02 -39.38 -9.79
CA ASN A 16 0.18 -38.27 -10.74
C ASN A 16 -0.79 -37.13 -10.43
N VAL A 17 -2.00 -37.42 -9.91
CA VAL A 17 -2.99 -36.40 -9.54
C VAL A 17 -2.53 -35.61 -8.31
N GLN A 18 -2.01 -36.26 -7.27
CA GLN A 18 -1.49 -35.56 -6.08
C GLN A 18 -0.27 -34.70 -6.39
N GLN A 19 0.61 -35.16 -7.29
CA GLN A 19 1.80 -34.41 -7.68
C GLN A 19 1.45 -33.22 -8.60
N PHE A 20 0.44 -33.36 -9.48
CA PHE A 20 -0.09 -32.25 -10.28
C PHE A 20 -0.81 -31.21 -9.41
N GLU A 21 -1.66 -31.65 -8.47
CA GLU A 21 -2.35 -30.76 -7.54
C GLU A 21 -1.36 -30.02 -6.63
N GLY A 22 -0.30 -30.69 -6.18
CA GLY A 22 0.78 -30.07 -5.42
C GLY A 22 1.53 -29.01 -6.23
N SER A 23 1.93 -29.33 -7.48
CA SER A 23 2.64 -28.38 -8.34
C SER A 23 1.79 -27.16 -8.72
N GLN A 24 0.49 -27.37 -8.99
CA GLN A 24 -0.43 -26.30 -9.35
C GLN A 24 -0.74 -25.40 -8.15
N ARG A 25 -0.88 -25.96 -6.95
CA ARG A 25 -1.05 -25.17 -5.72
C ARG A 25 0.19 -24.32 -5.41
N VAL A 26 1.39 -24.85 -5.61
CA VAL A 26 2.65 -24.10 -5.41
C VAL A 26 2.73 -22.93 -6.41
N GLU A 27 2.35 -23.14 -7.67
CA GLU A 27 2.34 -22.07 -8.67
C GLU A 27 1.31 -20.98 -8.35
N LEU A 28 0.09 -21.35 -7.94
CA LEU A 28 -0.93 -20.39 -7.51
C LEU A 28 -0.49 -19.60 -6.26
N TYR A 29 0.24 -20.25 -5.35
CA TYR A 29 0.79 -19.61 -4.16
C TYR A 29 1.87 -18.58 -4.50
N GLU A 30 2.82 -18.93 -5.39
CA GLU A 30 3.82 -17.98 -5.88
C GLU A 30 3.18 -16.79 -6.61
N GLN A 31 2.14 -17.04 -7.40
CA GLN A 31 1.36 -15.98 -8.05
C GLN A 31 0.67 -15.08 -7.01
N LEU A 32 0.04 -15.66 -5.98
CA LEU A 32 -0.60 -14.90 -4.90
C LEU A 32 0.43 -14.03 -4.18
N LYS A 33 1.63 -14.55 -3.91
CA LYS A 33 2.75 -13.82 -3.29
C LYS A 33 3.23 -12.65 -4.15
N GLN A 34 3.39 -12.86 -5.46
CA GLN A 34 3.80 -11.80 -6.36
C GLN A 34 2.76 -10.68 -6.44
N ARG A 35 1.47 -11.04 -6.47
CA ARG A 35 0.37 -10.07 -6.48
C ARG A 35 0.24 -9.32 -5.17
N GLU A 36 0.48 -10.00 -4.05
CA GLU A 36 0.53 -9.38 -2.74
C GLU A 36 1.63 -8.32 -2.66
N HIS A 37 2.83 -8.64 -3.17
CA HIS A 37 3.92 -7.68 -3.21
C HIS A 37 3.58 -6.44 -4.04
N ASN A 38 2.94 -6.62 -5.20
CA ASN A 38 2.50 -5.51 -6.05
C ASN A 38 1.42 -4.66 -5.36
N TRP A 39 0.46 -5.30 -4.70
CA TRP A 39 -0.56 -4.62 -3.92
C TRP A 39 0.05 -3.79 -2.78
N TRP A 40 1.02 -4.38 -2.07
CA TRP A 40 1.74 -3.72 -0.99
C TRP A 40 2.52 -2.49 -1.48
N GLN A 41 3.27 -2.63 -2.57
CA GLN A 41 3.98 -1.51 -3.20
C GLN A 41 3.03 -0.40 -3.65
N ALA A 42 1.94 -0.74 -4.34
CA ALA A 42 0.94 0.23 -4.78
C ALA A 42 0.32 0.96 -3.59
N ARG A 43 0.09 0.25 -2.48
CA ARG A 43 -0.42 0.84 -1.25
C ARG A 43 0.57 1.80 -0.58
N GLN A 44 1.85 1.45 -0.51
CA GLN A 44 2.89 2.35 0.01
C GLN A 44 2.99 3.63 -0.83
N GLN A 45 2.98 3.48 -2.16
CA GLN A 45 3.00 4.63 -3.08
C GLN A 45 1.79 5.54 -2.89
N LEU A 46 0.60 4.96 -2.75
CA LEU A 46 -0.64 5.72 -2.51
C LEU A 46 -0.59 6.51 -1.21
N THR A 47 -0.06 5.92 -0.15
CA THR A 47 0.08 6.56 1.17
C THR A 47 0.99 7.78 1.07
N LEU A 48 2.17 7.60 0.49
CA LEU A 48 3.13 8.69 0.26
C LEU A 48 2.55 9.81 -0.64
N LEU A 49 1.75 9.46 -1.65
CA LEU A 49 1.09 10.47 -2.49
C LEU A 49 0.01 11.24 -1.72
N LYS A 50 -0.77 10.56 -0.88
CA LYS A 50 -1.79 11.19 -0.02
C LYS A 50 -1.16 12.09 1.04
N GLU A 51 -0.07 11.67 1.66
CA GLU A 51 0.70 12.52 2.59
C GLU A 51 1.21 13.78 1.91
N ARG A 52 1.81 13.63 0.71
CA ARG A 52 2.22 14.77 -0.10
C ARG A 52 1.05 15.68 -0.47
N GLN A 53 -0.13 15.11 -0.74
CA GLN A 53 -1.33 15.88 -0.99
C GLN A 53 -1.76 16.67 0.25
N MET A 54 -1.82 16.05 1.43
CA MET A 54 -2.17 16.73 2.67
C MET A 54 -1.17 17.84 3.01
N PHE A 55 0.13 17.56 2.90
CA PHE A 55 1.19 18.52 3.21
C PHE A 55 1.20 19.71 2.25
N TRP A 56 1.17 19.45 0.94
CA TRP A 56 1.33 20.50 -0.08
C TRP A 56 0.02 21.10 -0.58
N PHE A 57 -1.12 20.44 -0.38
CA PHE A 57 -2.41 20.84 -0.95
C PHE A 57 -3.60 20.70 0.01
N GLY A 58 -3.40 20.27 1.26
CA GLY A 58 -4.45 20.21 2.27
C GLY A 58 -4.90 21.59 2.77
N ASP A 59 -5.83 21.62 3.72
CA ASP A 59 -6.49 22.88 4.14
C ASP A 59 -5.50 23.93 4.69
N ASN A 60 -4.42 23.49 5.35
CA ASN A 60 -3.36 24.36 5.88
C ASN A 60 -2.23 24.67 4.87
N SER A 61 -2.32 24.15 3.64
CA SER A 61 -1.28 24.30 2.61
C SER A 61 -1.00 25.76 2.24
N PHE A 62 -2.01 26.63 2.28
CA PHE A 62 -1.81 28.05 1.94
C PHE A 62 -0.86 28.74 2.94
N MET A 63 -1.03 28.48 4.24
CA MET A 63 -0.16 29.03 5.28
C MET A 63 1.27 28.49 5.16
N MET A 64 1.42 27.19 4.88
CA MET A 64 2.73 26.57 4.63
C MET A 64 3.42 27.21 3.41
N TRP A 65 2.67 27.50 2.35
CA TRP A 65 3.20 28.10 1.14
C TRP A 65 3.65 29.56 1.36
N LEU A 66 2.88 30.35 2.14
CA LEU A 66 3.30 31.69 2.57
C LEU A 66 4.56 31.66 3.45
N LEU A 67 4.68 30.66 4.32
CA LEU A 67 5.86 30.47 5.15
C LEU A 67 7.10 30.17 4.28
N TRP A 68 6.97 29.30 3.27
CA TRP A 68 8.03 29.06 2.29
C TRP A 68 8.42 30.31 1.50
N GLN A 69 7.45 31.16 1.16
CA GLN A 69 7.73 32.46 0.54
C GLN A 69 8.56 33.36 1.46
N LEU A 70 8.21 33.45 2.75
CA LEU A 70 8.96 34.24 3.73
C LEU A 70 10.39 33.71 3.91
N VAL A 71 10.56 32.40 4.08
CA VAL A 71 11.87 31.76 4.18
C VAL A 71 12.70 32.01 2.92
N SER A 72 12.08 31.94 1.74
CA SER A 72 12.74 32.23 0.47
C SER A 72 13.25 33.67 0.40
N TYR A 73 12.49 34.65 0.90
CA TYR A 73 12.96 36.04 0.96
C TYR A 73 14.18 36.21 1.86
N VAL A 74 14.19 35.54 3.03
CA VAL A 74 15.33 35.58 3.96
C VAL A 74 16.59 34.98 3.30
N VAL A 75 16.45 33.83 2.65
CA VAL A 75 17.57 33.18 1.94
C VAL A 75 18.10 34.05 0.81
N VAL A 76 17.23 34.64 -0.02
CA VAL A 76 17.63 35.54 -1.10
C VAL A 76 18.36 36.77 -0.53
N ALA A 77 17.87 37.36 0.56
CA ALA A 77 18.54 38.47 1.21
C ALA A 77 19.93 38.09 1.76
N MET A 78 20.07 36.92 2.39
CA MET A 78 21.36 36.41 2.87
C MET A 78 22.35 36.19 1.72
N VAL A 79 21.91 35.58 0.61
CA VAL A 79 22.73 35.35 -0.58
C VAL A 79 23.17 36.69 -1.19
N LEU A 80 22.26 37.66 -1.29
CA LEU A 80 22.59 38.99 -1.80
C LEU A 80 23.58 39.74 -0.91
N MET A 81 23.44 39.65 0.42
CA MET A 81 24.41 40.20 1.36
C MET A 81 25.79 39.54 1.22
N LEU A 82 25.83 38.20 1.09
CA LEU A 82 27.06 37.46 0.86
C LEU A 82 27.73 37.84 -0.46
N LEU A 83 26.97 37.92 -1.56
CA LEU A 83 27.48 38.35 -2.87
C LEU A 83 28.01 39.78 -2.83
N SER A 84 27.27 40.70 -2.21
CA SER A 84 27.70 42.09 -2.07
C SER A 84 29.03 42.19 -1.32
N LYS A 85 29.18 41.42 -0.22
CA LYS A 85 30.42 41.36 0.55
C LYS A 85 31.58 40.71 -0.22
N LEU A 86 31.32 39.69 -1.03
CA LEU A 86 32.35 38.98 -1.78
C LEU A 86 32.84 39.76 -3.00
N SER A 87 31.92 40.39 -3.72
CA SER A 87 32.21 41.14 -4.95
C SER A 87 32.55 42.61 -4.70
N ASN A 88 32.38 43.10 -3.47
CA ASN A 88 32.54 44.51 -3.09
C ASN A 88 31.67 45.46 -3.96
N ILE A 89 30.54 44.94 -4.45
CA ILE A 89 29.57 45.66 -5.28
C ILE A 89 28.42 46.10 -4.37
N SER A 90 28.13 47.40 -4.35
CA SER A 90 26.91 47.94 -3.75
C SER A 90 25.85 48.06 -4.83
N LEU A 91 24.81 47.22 -4.74
CA LEU A 91 23.67 47.33 -5.65
C LEU A 91 22.80 48.53 -5.22
N PRO A 92 22.31 49.36 -6.15
CA PRO A 92 21.37 50.42 -5.83
C PRO A 92 20.03 49.83 -5.32
N LEU A 93 19.37 50.56 -4.41
CA LEU A 93 18.11 50.15 -3.77
C LEU A 93 17.02 49.70 -4.76
N TRP A 94 16.97 50.33 -5.94
CA TRP A 94 16.03 49.98 -7.02
C TRP A 94 16.23 48.56 -7.56
N GLN A 95 17.47 48.06 -7.63
CA GLN A 95 17.73 46.69 -8.11
C GLN A 95 17.30 45.65 -7.08
N TYR A 96 17.45 45.92 -5.78
CA TYR A 96 16.88 45.09 -4.72
C TYR A 96 15.35 45.05 -4.81
N MET A 97 14.71 46.21 -4.97
CA MET A 97 13.26 46.31 -5.14
C MET A 97 12.79 45.49 -6.37
N GLY A 98 13.53 45.58 -7.48
CA GLY A 98 13.25 44.80 -8.69
C GLY A 98 13.38 43.30 -8.47
N LEU A 99 14.43 42.84 -7.79
CA LEU A 99 14.63 41.42 -7.47
C LEU A 99 13.49 40.85 -6.62
N PHE A 100 13.08 41.57 -5.57
CA PHE A 100 11.96 41.14 -4.74
C PHE A 100 10.63 41.16 -5.51
N ALA A 101 10.41 42.13 -6.41
CA ALA A 101 9.24 42.16 -7.28
C ALA A 101 9.21 40.97 -8.25
N VAL A 102 10.34 40.64 -8.88
CA VAL A 102 10.47 39.45 -9.75
C VAL A 102 10.25 38.16 -8.96
N GLN A 103 10.82 38.03 -7.77
CA GLN A 103 10.59 36.90 -6.89
C GLN A 103 9.10 36.76 -6.54
N THR A 104 8.44 37.86 -6.14
CA THR A 104 7.00 37.87 -5.84
C THR A 104 6.18 37.40 -7.06
N LEU A 105 6.54 37.88 -8.25
CA LEU A 105 5.86 37.50 -9.49
C LEU A 105 5.97 35.99 -9.75
N ILE A 106 7.16 35.40 -9.57
CA ILE A 106 7.38 33.95 -9.71
C ILE A 106 6.48 33.18 -8.73
N PHE A 107 6.42 33.62 -7.48
CA PHE A 107 5.56 33.02 -6.46
C PHE A 107 4.07 33.10 -6.87
N ILE A 108 3.58 34.25 -7.34
CA ILE A 108 2.19 34.41 -7.82
C ILE A 108 1.87 33.44 -8.96
N VAL A 109 2.78 33.34 -9.95
CA VAL A 109 2.61 32.39 -11.05
C VAL A 109 2.53 30.96 -10.51
N MET A 110 3.43 30.59 -9.59
CA MET A 110 3.46 29.26 -8.99
C MET A 110 2.18 28.94 -8.19
N LEU A 111 1.59 29.91 -7.48
CA LEU A 111 0.26 29.77 -6.86
C LEU A 111 -0.83 29.52 -7.89
N GLY A 112 -0.82 30.23 -9.01
CA GLY A 112 -1.76 30.01 -10.11
C GLY A 112 -1.67 28.58 -10.68
N PHE A 113 -0.47 27.99 -10.67
CA PHE A 113 -0.24 26.60 -11.07
C PHE A 113 -0.54 25.57 -9.98
N LYS A 114 -0.70 25.97 -8.70
CA LYS A 114 -1.00 25.08 -7.57
C LYS A 114 -2.23 24.22 -7.84
N GLY A 115 -3.29 24.80 -8.40
CA GLY A 115 -4.51 24.05 -8.75
C GLY A 115 -4.25 22.93 -9.75
N ARG A 116 -3.48 23.22 -10.82
CA ARG A 116 -3.10 22.20 -11.82
C ARG A 116 -2.22 21.09 -11.21
N MET A 117 -1.29 21.46 -10.34
CA MET A 117 -0.44 20.49 -9.64
C MET A 117 -1.24 19.61 -8.68
N ALA A 118 -2.22 20.17 -7.99
CA ALA A 118 -3.15 19.42 -7.16
C ALA A 118 -3.96 18.42 -7.99
N THR A 119 -4.52 18.85 -9.13
CA THR A 119 -5.26 17.96 -10.03
C THR A 119 -4.38 16.85 -10.58
N HIS A 120 -3.15 17.16 -11.00
CA HIS A 120 -2.22 16.15 -11.49
C HIS A 120 -1.83 15.14 -10.40
N LEU A 121 -1.61 15.59 -9.17
CA LEU A 121 -1.36 14.71 -8.03
C LEU A 121 -2.58 13.85 -7.71
N GLN A 122 -3.79 14.42 -7.73
CA GLN A 122 -5.04 13.68 -7.55
C GLN A 122 -5.22 12.60 -8.63
N ASN A 123 -4.93 12.92 -9.89
CA ASN A 123 -5.00 11.95 -10.97
C ASN A 123 -4.02 10.78 -10.76
N LYS A 124 -2.81 11.06 -10.27
CA LYS A 124 -1.86 10.01 -9.88
C LYS A 124 -2.37 9.16 -8.73
N ILE A 125 -2.96 9.78 -7.71
CA ILE A 125 -3.58 9.06 -6.59
C ILE A 125 -4.68 8.13 -7.11
N ASN A 126 -5.58 8.63 -7.95
CA ASN A 126 -6.65 7.84 -8.54
C ASN A 126 -6.09 6.67 -9.36
N GLN A 127 -5.06 6.88 -10.17
CA GLN A 127 -4.44 5.82 -10.96
C GLN A 127 -3.84 4.71 -10.08
N VAL A 128 -3.10 5.09 -9.04
CA VAL A 128 -2.51 4.11 -8.10
C VAL A 128 -3.61 3.40 -7.30
N ASP A 129 -4.70 4.10 -6.95
CA ASP A 129 -5.83 3.51 -6.25
C ASP A 129 -6.52 2.43 -7.10
N VAL A 130 -6.71 2.69 -8.40
CA VAL A 130 -7.24 1.71 -9.36
C VAL A 130 -6.32 0.49 -9.46
N LEU A 131 -5.02 0.69 -9.64
CA LEU A 131 -4.05 -0.42 -9.72
C LEU A 131 -4.03 -1.26 -8.44
N ARG A 132 -4.13 -0.60 -7.28
CA ARG A 132 -4.21 -1.28 -5.98
C ARG A 132 -5.48 -2.11 -5.88
N GLU A 133 -6.63 -1.59 -6.31
CA GLU A 133 -7.89 -2.32 -6.27
C GLU A 133 -7.91 -3.49 -7.26
N GLU A 134 -7.33 -3.30 -8.45
CA GLU A 134 -7.15 -4.37 -9.44
C GLU A 134 -6.29 -5.50 -8.88
N ALA A 135 -5.13 -5.18 -8.28
CA ALA A 135 -4.28 -6.16 -7.63
C ALA A 135 -5.01 -6.87 -6.47
N LEU A 136 -5.80 -6.15 -5.67
CA LEU A 136 -6.57 -6.75 -4.59
C LEU A 136 -7.64 -7.71 -5.12
N ASN A 137 -8.31 -7.34 -6.22
CA ASN A 137 -9.32 -8.18 -6.84
C ASN A 137 -8.72 -9.48 -7.38
N GLU A 138 -7.58 -9.40 -8.08
CA GLU A 138 -6.85 -10.58 -8.55
C GLU A 138 -6.38 -11.46 -7.40
N MET A 139 -5.85 -10.87 -6.32
CA MET A 139 -5.51 -11.61 -5.10
C MET A 139 -6.72 -12.30 -4.49
N THR A 140 -7.90 -11.67 -4.52
CA THR A 140 -9.15 -12.26 -3.99
C THR A 140 -9.53 -13.50 -4.79
N ILE A 141 -9.39 -13.45 -6.12
CA ILE A 141 -9.67 -14.59 -7.00
C ILE A 141 -8.69 -15.73 -6.71
N LEU A 142 -7.39 -15.44 -6.64
CA LEU A 142 -6.35 -16.45 -6.33
C LEU A 142 -6.50 -17.02 -4.90
N ALA A 143 -6.91 -16.18 -3.95
CA ALA A 143 -7.17 -16.58 -2.56
C ALA A 143 -8.39 -17.51 -2.45
N ALA A 144 -9.41 -17.35 -3.29
CA ALA A 144 -10.56 -18.25 -3.31
C ALA A 144 -10.18 -19.69 -3.71
N ASP A 145 -9.22 -19.85 -4.61
CA ASP A 145 -8.77 -21.17 -5.06
C ASP A 145 -7.78 -21.82 -4.08
N THR A 146 -7.18 -21.05 -3.18
CA THR A 146 -6.11 -21.50 -2.27
C THR A 146 -6.40 -21.17 -0.81
N LEU A 147 -6.13 -19.92 -0.41
CA LEU A 147 -6.15 -19.41 0.96
C LEU A 147 -7.49 -19.62 1.68
N TYR A 148 -8.63 -19.27 1.06
CA TYR A 148 -9.92 -19.32 1.72
C TYR A 148 -10.33 -20.75 2.05
N ASN A 149 -10.10 -21.70 1.15
CA ASN A 149 -10.39 -23.12 1.40
C ASN A 149 -9.59 -23.65 2.59
N ASP A 150 -8.30 -23.31 2.67
CA ASP A 150 -7.43 -23.72 3.78
C ASP A 150 -7.86 -23.08 5.11
N VAL A 151 -8.29 -21.81 5.08
CA VAL A 151 -8.78 -21.08 6.27
C VAL A 151 -10.11 -21.65 6.75
N HIS A 152 -11.06 -21.94 5.85
CA HIS A 152 -12.33 -22.57 6.21
C HIS A 152 -12.13 -23.98 6.76
N ALA A 153 -11.22 -24.78 6.18
CA ALA A 153 -10.94 -26.13 6.65
C ALA A 153 -10.32 -26.18 8.06
N LYS A 154 -9.57 -25.13 8.45
CA LYS A 154 -8.89 -25.04 9.74
C LYS A 154 -9.58 -24.11 10.74
N ALA A 155 -10.72 -23.54 10.39
CA ALA A 155 -11.47 -22.68 11.29
C ALA A 155 -11.96 -23.47 12.52
N PRO A 156 -11.90 -22.91 13.74
CA PRO A 156 -11.46 -21.55 14.08
C PRO A 156 -9.93 -21.38 14.05
N ILE A 157 -9.45 -20.34 13.35
CA ILE A 157 -8.03 -20.04 13.20
C ILE A 157 -7.75 -18.54 13.43
N SER A 158 -6.67 -18.20 14.14
CA SER A 158 -6.28 -16.80 14.34
C SER A 158 -5.48 -16.24 13.15
N LEU A 159 -5.46 -14.91 12.99
CA LEU A 159 -4.64 -14.26 11.95
C LEU A 159 -3.16 -14.64 12.09
N GLN A 160 -2.66 -14.73 13.33
CA GLN A 160 -1.28 -15.14 13.60
C GLN A 160 -1.01 -16.58 13.14
N GLN A 161 -1.95 -17.51 13.40
CA GLN A 161 -1.80 -18.90 12.98
C GLN A 161 -1.83 -19.05 11.45
N ILE A 162 -2.62 -18.22 10.75
CA ILE A 162 -2.60 -18.16 9.28
C ILE A 162 -1.23 -17.67 8.81
N PHE A 163 -0.71 -16.59 9.40
CA PHE A 163 0.61 -16.07 9.07
C PHE A 163 1.73 -17.09 9.29
N GLU A 164 1.72 -17.79 10.42
CA GLU A 164 2.68 -18.86 10.73
C GLU A 164 2.55 -20.06 9.77
N TYR A 165 1.33 -20.41 9.36
CA TYR A 165 1.10 -21.49 8.39
C TYR A 165 1.70 -21.19 7.01
N TYR A 166 1.82 -19.91 6.66
CA TYR A 166 2.40 -19.43 5.41
C TYR A 166 3.84 -18.93 5.58
N ASP A 167 4.56 -19.44 6.58
CA ASP A 167 5.97 -19.12 6.90
C ASP A 167 6.27 -17.62 7.04
N GLY A 168 5.25 -16.80 7.32
CA GLY A 168 5.36 -15.35 7.42
C GLY A 168 5.73 -14.65 6.11
N GLU A 169 5.48 -15.27 4.96
CA GLU A 169 5.84 -14.70 3.66
C GLU A 169 4.90 -13.60 3.15
N PHE A 170 3.71 -13.48 3.74
CA PHE A 170 2.72 -12.43 3.44
C PHE A 170 2.65 -11.38 4.55
N HIS A 171 2.35 -10.14 4.20
CA HIS A 171 2.09 -9.10 5.19
C HIS A 171 0.78 -9.39 5.95
N LEU A 172 0.75 -9.13 7.26
CA LEU A 172 -0.45 -9.36 8.08
C LEU A 172 -1.62 -8.50 7.59
N ALA A 173 -1.31 -7.27 7.16
CA ALA A 173 -2.29 -6.35 6.60
C ALA A 173 -2.93 -6.87 5.30
N SER A 174 -2.19 -7.57 4.44
CA SER A 174 -2.73 -8.11 3.18
C SER A 174 -3.63 -9.32 3.45
N LEU A 175 -3.21 -10.23 4.34
CA LEU A 175 -4.01 -11.37 4.80
C LEU A 175 -5.30 -10.91 5.47
N HIS A 176 -5.21 -9.98 6.42
CA HIS A 176 -6.39 -9.43 7.09
C HIS A 176 -7.36 -8.80 6.09
N ARG A 177 -6.87 -8.03 5.11
CA ARG A 177 -7.72 -7.41 4.08
C ARG A 177 -8.42 -8.45 3.19
N LEU A 178 -7.74 -9.55 2.86
CA LEU A 178 -8.35 -10.65 2.10
C LEU A 178 -9.43 -11.36 2.91
N LEU A 179 -9.18 -11.63 4.20
CA LEU A 179 -10.16 -12.28 5.08
C LEU A 179 -11.34 -11.37 5.40
N GLN A 180 -11.13 -10.07 5.48
CA GLN A 180 -12.21 -9.09 5.66
C GLN A 180 -13.23 -9.17 4.52
N LYS A 181 -12.81 -9.44 3.26
CA LYS A 181 -13.76 -9.66 2.16
C LYS A 181 -14.67 -10.88 2.38
N GLU A 182 -14.13 -11.95 2.98
CA GLU A 182 -14.92 -13.14 3.33
C GLU A 182 -15.85 -12.89 4.52
N VAL A 183 -15.44 -12.02 5.46
CA VAL A 183 -16.29 -11.55 6.55
C VAL A 183 -17.43 -10.67 6.03
N ASP A 184 -17.13 -9.71 5.15
CA ASP A 184 -18.11 -8.82 4.52
C ASP A 184 -19.09 -9.62 3.64
N ALA A 185 -18.62 -10.71 3.03
CA ALA A 185 -19.46 -11.67 2.29
C ALA A 185 -20.28 -12.62 3.19
N GLY A 186 -20.10 -12.56 4.52
CA GLY A 186 -20.81 -13.37 5.51
C GLY A 186 -20.37 -14.84 5.58
N ARG A 187 -19.25 -15.21 4.94
CA ARG A 187 -18.71 -16.58 4.95
C ARG A 187 -17.80 -16.85 6.14
N LEU A 188 -17.13 -15.81 6.66
CA LEU A 188 -16.36 -15.84 7.89
C LEU A 188 -16.98 -14.93 8.96
N MET A 189 -16.88 -15.32 10.22
CA MET A 189 -17.18 -14.48 11.38
C MET A 189 -15.90 -14.19 12.15
N LEU A 190 -15.60 -12.90 12.36
CA LEU A 190 -14.50 -12.46 13.22
C LEU A 190 -14.98 -12.42 14.68
N GLY A 191 -14.38 -13.23 15.54
CA GLY A 191 -14.72 -13.28 16.97
C GLY A 191 -14.10 -12.12 17.75
N GLN A 192 -14.94 -11.23 18.31
CA GLN A 192 -14.65 -10.23 19.36
C GLN A 192 -13.35 -9.41 19.20
N GLN A 193 -13.39 -8.35 18.40
CA GLN A 193 -13.57 -6.95 18.80
C GLN A 193 -13.74 -6.21 17.46
N GLN A 194 -14.68 -5.27 17.36
CA GLN A 194 -14.78 -4.41 16.18
C GLN A 194 -13.50 -3.58 16.13
N VAL A 195 -12.46 -4.13 15.52
CA VAL A 195 -11.38 -3.33 15.00
C VAL A 195 -12.02 -2.61 13.83
N GLU A 196 -12.54 -1.41 14.10
CA GLU A 196 -12.81 -0.37 13.11
C GLU A 196 -11.47 0.01 12.44
N ALA A 197 -10.77 -0.96 11.85
CA ALA A 197 -9.62 -0.75 10.99
C ALA A 197 -10.10 -0.30 9.61
N GLU A 198 -11.13 0.55 9.57
CA GLU A 198 -11.41 1.29 8.35
C GLU A 198 -10.29 2.29 8.07
N ILE A 199 -9.55 2.78 9.08
CA ILE A 199 -8.48 3.75 8.86
C ILE A 199 -7.42 3.71 9.99
N LEU A 200 -6.65 2.62 10.12
CA LEU A 200 -5.40 2.70 10.88
C LEU A 200 -4.29 3.28 9.97
N PRO A 201 -3.58 4.36 10.40
CA PRO A 201 -2.45 4.91 9.66
C PRO A 201 -1.38 3.84 9.43
N LEU A 202 -0.86 3.80 8.21
CA LEU A 202 -0.19 2.61 7.67
C LEU A 202 1.22 2.33 8.18
N GLU A 203 1.81 3.25 8.94
CA GLU A 203 3.08 3.05 9.64
C GLU A 203 2.94 2.06 10.80
N LEU A 204 1.70 1.78 11.20
CA LEU A 204 1.36 0.96 12.36
C LEU A 204 0.73 -0.39 11.98
N ALA A 205 0.46 -0.64 10.69
CA ALA A 205 -0.37 -1.77 10.27
C ALA A 205 0.24 -3.14 10.63
N ASP A 206 1.44 -3.52 10.20
CA ASP A 206 1.94 -4.87 10.50
C ASP A 206 2.47 -5.02 11.94
N GLU A 207 3.06 -3.98 12.54
CA GLU A 207 3.55 -4.04 13.91
C GLU A 207 2.41 -4.05 14.95
N GLU A 208 1.38 -3.21 14.80
CA GLU A 208 0.21 -3.26 15.68
C GLU A 208 -0.70 -4.46 15.37
N LEU A 209 -0.85 -4.84 14.09
CA LEU A 209 -1.59 -6.08 13.77
C LEU A 209 -0.91 -7.30 14.36
N LYS A 210 0.43 -7.33 14.48
CA LYS A 210 1.12 -8.44 15.12
C LYS A 210 0.74 -8.61 16.59
N GLU A 211 0.54 -7.52 17.32
CA GLU A 211 0.09 -7.56 18.71
C GLU A 211 -1.35 -8.09 18.82
N MET A 212 -2.23 -7.71 17.88
CA MET A 212 -3.64 -8.10 17.86
C MET A 212 -3.94 -9.40 17.08
N ALA A 213 -3.00 -9.92 16.30
CA ALA A 213 -3.21 -11.03 15.38
C ALA A 213 -3.58 -12.35 16.09
N SER A 214 -3.15 -12.49 17.35
CA SER A 214 -3.50 -13.63 18.20
C SER A 214 -4.98 -13.61 18.64
N GLU A 215 -5.56 -12.42 18.78
CA GLU A 215 -6.93 -12.19 19.25
C GLU A 215 -7.94 -12.20 18.09
N MET A 216 -7.49 -11.89 16.87
CA MET A 216 -8.29 -11.95 15.65
C MET A 216 -8.58 -13.39 15.20
N VAL A 217 -9.64 -14.00 15.74
CA VAL A 217 -10.05 -15.38 15.41
C VAL A 217 -11.15 -15.41 14.36
N TYR A 218 -10.87 -16.05 13.23
CA TYR A 218 -11.84 -16.27 12.15
C TYR A 218 -12.55 -17.61 12.33
N LYS A 219 -13.88 -17.58 12.30
CA LYS A 219 -14.75 -18.76 12.36
C LYS A 219 -15.46 -18.93 11.03
N SER A 220 -15.47 -20.16 10.51
CA SER A 220 -16.26 -20.50 9.32
C SER A 220 -17.74 -20.51 9.66
N VAL A 221 -18.57 -19.95 8.77
CA VAL A 221 -20.03 -20.04 8.82
C VAL A 221 -20.56 -21.09 7.83
N LEU A 222 -19.68 -21.62 6.98
CA LEU A 222 -19.93 -22.72 6.04
C LEU A 222 -19.88 -24.08 6.74
#